data_AF-A0AAW4XQL7-F1
#
_entry.id   AF-A0AAW4XQL7-F1
#
_cell.length_a   1.000
_cell.length_b   1.000
_cell.length_c   1.000
_cell.angle_alpha   90.00
_cell.angle_beta   90.00
_cell.angle_gamma   90.00
#
_symmetry.space_group_name_H-M   'P 1'
#
loop_
_entity.id
_entity.type
_entity.pdbx_description
1 polymer ?
#
loop_
_entity_poly.entity_id
_entity_poly.type
_entity_poly.pdbx_seq_one_letter_code
_entity_poly.pdbx_strand_id
1 'polypeptide(L)'
;FTIPVAAFDGAMIPLFLALLIGGRYPQPTAIILVGVALAQIFSALITFCILVLADDRHVTSVMHWIAGGFGDARWSTLIFPTM
;
A
#
# COMPACT_ATOMS: atom_id res chain seq x y z
N PHE A 1 17.00 3.59 2.39
CA PHE A 1 16.04 4.68 2.09
C PHE A 1 15.23 4.50 0.80
N THR A 2 15.50 3.50 -0.06
CA THR A 2 14.75 3.32 -1.31
C THR A 2 13.35 2.74 -1.15
N ILE A 3 13.14 1.80 -0.21
CA ILE A 3 11.86 1.10 -0.02
C ILE A 3 10.69 2.05 0.31
N PRO A 4 10.82 3.02 1.26
CA PRO A 4 9.71 3.90 1.60
C PRO A 4 9.33 4.87 0.47
N VAL A 5 10.33 5.36 -0.29
CA VAL A 5 10.09 6.26 -1.43
C VAL A 5 9.36 5.52 -2.56
N ALA A 6 9.82 4.31 -2.90
CA ALA A 6 9.15 3.48 -3.89
C ALA A 6 7.73 3.09 -3.48
N ALA A 7 7.48 2.83 -2.19
CA ALA A 7 6.15 2.55 -1.67
C ALA A 7 5.23 3.78 -1.71
N PHE A 8 5.76 4.98 -1.43
CA PHE A 8 5.02 6.23 -1.52
C PHE A 8 4.58 6.50 -2.97
N ASP A 9 5.51 6.45 -3.92
CA ASP A 9 5.21 6.65 -5.33
C ASP A 9 4.22 5.59 -5.85
N GLY A 10 4.39 4.34 -5.41
CA GLY A 10 3.47 3.24 -5.73
C GLY A 10 2.05 3.45 -5.17
N ALA A 11 1.91 4.08 -4.01
CA ALA A 11 0.61 4.38 -3.40
C ALA A 11 -0.12 5.58 -4.02
N MET A 12 0.61 6.52 -4.64
CA MET A 12 0.01 7.66 -5.34
C MET A 12 -0.82 7.22 -6.56
N ILE A 13 -0.41 6.15 -7.24
CA ILE A 13 -1.10 5.64 -8.44
C ILE A 13 -2.55 5.19 -8.13
N PRO A 14 -2.80 4.28 -7.17
CA PRO A 14 -4.15 3.92 -6.72
C PRO A 14 -4.97 5.13 -6.30
N LEU A 15 -4.36 6.07 -5.58
CA LEU A 15 -5.02 7.25 -5.05
C LEU A 15 -5.53 8.14 -6.19
N PHE A 16 -4.68 8.44 -7.17
CA PHE A 16 -5.08 9.21 -8.35
C PHE A 16 -6.17 8.49 -9.14
N LEU A 17 -6.06 7.17 -9.33
CA LEU A 17 -7.10 6.39 -10.01
C LEU A 17 -8.45 6.49 -9.29
N ALA A 18 -8.45 6.34 -7.96
CA ALA A 18 -9.65 6.43 -7.14
C ALA A 18 -10.32 7.80 -7.22
N LEU A 19 -9.53 8.88 -7.20
CA LEU A 19 -10.04 10.25 -7.32
C LEU A 19 -10.61 10.53 -8.72
N LEU A 20 -9.93 10.07 -9.77
CA LEU A 20 -10.38 10.22 -11.16
C LEU A 20 -11.71 9.51 -11.42
N ILE A 21 -11.86 8.29 -10.91
CA ILE A 21 -13.05 7.46 -11.11
C ILE A 21 -14.18 7.89 -10.19
N GLY A 22 -13.88 8.15 -8.91
CA GLY A 22 -14.86 8.55 -7.89
C GLY A 22 -15.42 9.95 -8.11
N GLY A 23 -14.60 10.90 -8.60
CA GLY A 23 -15.03 12.28 -8.87
C GLY A 23 -16.02 12.43 -10.03
N ARG A 24 -16.21 11.38 -10.85
CA ARG A 24 -17.13 11.38 -12.00
C ARG A 24 -18.60 11.28 -11.59
N TYR A 25 -18.89 10.73 -10.40
CA TYR A 25 -20.25 10.46 -9.93
C TYR A 25 -20.50 11.11 -8.56
N PRO A 26 -21.42 12.09 -8.44
CA PRO A 26 -21.69 12.79 -7.17
C PRO A 26 -22.49 11.94 -6.15
N GLN A 27 -22.75 10.66 -6.44
CA GLN A 27 -23.47 9.77 -5.53
C GLN A 27 -22.49 9.17 -4.51
N PRO A 28 -22.73 9.32 -3.19
CA PRO A 28 -21.86 8.79 -2.15
C PRO A 28 -21.63 7.27 -2.24
N THR A 29 -22.66 6.54 -2.67
CA THR A 29 -22.61 5.08 -2.89
C THR A 29 -21.65 4.69 -4.01
N ALA A 30 -21.58 5.48 -5.09
CA ALA A 30 -20.67 5.22 -6.20
C ALA A 30 -19.20 5.34 -5.77
N ILE A 31 -18.88 6.33 -4.92
CA ILE A 31 -17.52 6.52 -4.38
C ILE A 31 -17.09 5.30 -3.55
N ILE A 32 -17.98 4.79 -2.70
CA ILE A 32 -17.71 3.60 -1.88
C ILE A 32 -17.49 2.37 -2.76
N LEU A 33 -18.36 2.13 -3.76
CA LEU A 33 -18.23 1.00 -4.69
C LEU A 33 -16.94 1.06 -5.50
N VAL A 34 -16.55 2.24 -5.98
CA VAL A 34 -15.28 2.47 -6.68
C VAL A 34 -14.09 2.18 -5.77
N GLY A 35 -14.13 2.64 -4.52
CA GLY A 35 -13.08 2.34 -3.54
C GLY A 35 -12.92 0.85 -3.29
N VAL A 36 -14.02 0.12 -3.09
CA VAL A 36 -14.00 -1.34 -2.90
C VAL A 36 -13.50 -2.07 -4.15
N ALA A 37 -13.98 -1.69 -5.34
CA ALA A 37 -13.55 -2.31 -6.60
C ALA A 37 -12.05 -2.12 -6.83
N LEU A 38 -11.52 -0.90 -6.61
CA LEU A 38 -10.09 -0.63 -6.70
C LEU A 38 -9.30 -1.42 -5.67
N ALA A 39 -9.76 -1.49 -4.42
CA ALA A 39 -9.09 -2.28 -3.38
C ALA A 39 -8.94 -3.76 -3.79
N GLN A 40 -9.97 -4.34 -4.42
CA GLN A 40 -9.91 -5.72 -4.93
C GLN A 40 -8.94 -5.88 -6.10
N ILE A 41 -8.91 -4.93 -7.04
CA ILE A 41 -7.98 -4.94 -8.17
C ILE A 41 -6.53 -4.87 -7.67
N PHE A 42 -6.22 -3.96 -6.76
CA PHE A 42 -4.88 -3.84 -6.19
C PHE A 42 -4.51 -5.06 -5.34
N SER A 43 -5.44 -5.61 -4.55
CA SER A 43 -5.22 -6.85 -3.81
C SER A 43 -4.85 -8.00 -4.74
N ALA A 44 -5.61 -8.20 -5.83
CA ALA A 44 -5.33 -9.22 -6.83
C ALA A 44 -3.96 -9.00 -7.52
N LEU A 45 -3.60 -7.73 -7.79
CA LEU A 45 -2.30 -7.38 -8.35
C LEU A 45 -1.16 -7.73 -7.39
N ILE A 46 -1.32 -7.45 -6.09
CA ILE A 46 -0.34 -7.81 -5.05
C ILE A 46 -0.17 -9.33 -4.99
N THR A 47 -1.29 -10.07 -4.94
CA THR A 47 -1.26 -11.55 -4.95
C THR A 47 -0.57 -12.09 -6.21
N PHE A 48 -0.89 -11.55 -7.38
CA PHE A 48 -0.24 -11.94 -8.64
C PHE A 48 1.27 -11.67 -8.60
N CYS A 49 1.67 -10.50 -8.12
CA CYS A 49 3.08 -10.13 -8.00
C CYS A 49 3.81 -11.08 -7.04
N ILE A 50 3.19 -11.42 -5.91
CA ILE A 50 3.74 -12.41 -4.97
C ILE A 50 3.91 -13.77 -5.65
N LEU A 51 2.87 -14.28 -6.33
CA LEU A 51 2.92 -15.61 -6.94
C LEU A 51 3.93 -15.73 -8.09
N VAL A 52 4.14 -14.65 -8.85
CA VAL A 52 5.01 -14.68 -10.05
C VAL A 52 6.45 -14.26 -9.75
N LEU A 53 6.66 -13.33 -8.81
CA LEU A 53 7.98 -12.73 -8.55
C LEU A 53 8.58 -13.09 -7.19
N ALA A 54 7.79 -13.55 -6.21
CA ALA A 54 8.31 -13.77 -4.86
C ALA A 54 8.87 -15.18 -4.68
N ASP A 55 10.16 -15.24 -4.40
CA ASP A 55 10.83 -16.41 -3.81
C ASP A 55 10.39 -16.55 -2.33
N ASP A 56 10.41 -17.76 -1.76
CA ASP A 56 9.81 -18.08 -0.43
C ASP A 56 10.21 -17.09 0.69
N ARG A 57 11.41 -16.50 0.59
CA ARG A 57 11.97 -15.55 1.58
C ARG A 57 11.38 -14.14 1.47
N HIS A 58 10.92 -13.71 0.30
CA HIS A 58 10.35 -12.39 0.08
C HIS A 58 8.89 -12.30 0.55
N VAL A 59 8.16 -13.42 0.50
CA VAL A 59 6.76 -13.51 0.95
C VAL A 59 6.63 -13.17 2.43
N THR A 60 7.49 -13.72 3.29
CA THR A 60 7.47 -13.47 4.74
C THR A 60 7.74 -12.00 5.09
N SER A 61 8.60 -11.31 4.34
CA SER A 61 8.85 -9.87 4.54
C SER A 61 7.63 -9.02 4.17
N VAL A 62 6.96 -9.35 3.06
CA VAL A 62 5.72 -8.68 2.65
C VAL A 62 4.60 -8.92 3.67
N MET A 63 4.46 -10.15 4.18
CA MET A 63 3.48 -10.46 5.22
C MET A 63 3.72 -9.68 6.52
N HIS A 64 4.97 -9.52 6.95
CA HIS A 64 5.29 -8.66 8.10
C HIS A 64 4.96 -7.18 7.85
N TRP A 65 5.14 -6.71 6.61
CA TRP A 65 4.80 -5.33 6.24
C TRP A 65 3.28 -5.09 6.23
N ILE A 66 2.50 -6.03 5.70
CA ILE A 66 1.03 -5.98 5.70
C ILE A 66 0.45 -6.17 7.11
N ALA A 67 1.04 -7.06 7.92
CA ALA A 67 0.63 -7.27 9.31
C ALA A 67 0.85 -6.04 10.19
N GLY A 68 1.68 -5.10 9.74
CA GLY A 68 2.11 -3.95 10.51
C GLY A 68 3.17 -4.37 11.53
N GLY A 69 4.30 -3.67 11.53
CA GLY A 69 5.40 -3.96 12.43
C GLY A 69 5.95 -2.69 13.06
N PHE A 70 5.67 -2.49 14.35
CA PHE A 70 6.45 -1.56 15.18
C PHE A 70 7.87 -2.11 15.49
N GLY A 71 8.20 -3.32 15.03
CA GLY A 71 9.46 -4.02 15.34
C GLY A 71 10.72 -3.41 14.73
N ASP A 72 10.61 -2.59 13.67
CA ASP A 72 11.73 -1.83 13.10
C ASP A 72 11.70 -0.34 13.48
N ALA A 73 10.80 0.06 14.38
CA ALA A 73 10.84 1.37 15.03
C ALA A 73 11.98 1.39 16.06
N ARG A 74 13.21 1.39 15.58
CA ARG A 74 14.38 1.69 16.41
C ARG A 74 14.32 3.17 16.78
N TRP A 75 14.75 3.51 17.99
CA TRP A 75 14.91 4.88 18.45
C TRP A 75 15.81 5.75 17.53
N SER A 76 16.58 5.13 16.61
CA SER A 76 17.36 5.80 15.56
C SER A 76 16.55 6.36 14.39
N THR A 77 15.28 5.98 14.23
CA THR A 77 14.41 6.44 13.13
C THR A 77 13.52 7.62 13.56
N LEU A 78 13.51 7.98 14.85
CA LEU A 78 12.95 9.23 15.33
C LEU A 78 13.96 10.35 15.07
N ILE A 79 13.57 11.34 14.26
CA ILE A 79 14.29 12.60 14.03
C ILE A 79 14.52 13.39 15.34
N PHE A 80 13.81 13.02 16.42
CA PHE A 80 14.04 13.55 17.75
C PHE A 80 14.65 12.49 18.68
N PRO A 81 15.99 12.38 18.72
CA PRO A 81 16.67 11.91 19.92
C PRO A 81 16.54 13.04 20.95
N THR A 82 15.51 12.99 21.79
CA THR A 82 15.40 13.90 22.94
C THR A 82 16.43 13.50 23.98
N MET A 83 17.57 14.21 23.97
CA MET A 83 18.65 14.28 24.97
C MET A 83 19.37 12.98 25.36
#